data_AF-A0A3N5GRW2-F1
#
_entry.id   AF-A0A3N5GRW2-F1
#
_cell.length_a   1.000
_cell.length_b   1.000
_cell.length_c   1.000
_cell.angle_alpha   90.00
_cell.angle_beta   90.00
_cell.angle_gamma   90.00
#
_symmetry.space_group_name_H-M   'P 1'
#
loop_
_entity.id
_entity.type
_entity.pdbx_description
1 polymer ?
#
loop_
_entity_poly.entity_id
_entity_poly.type
_entity_poly.pdbx_seq_one_letter_code
_entity_poly.pdbx_strand_id
1 'polypeptide(L)'
;MNLPEPEETSAENLANGDIDSLISIRSILLAEETKRIREIERRIEALQDQSQAENEALRQQVSDLLAEQERNQRLLREANDQVYNLKTEMEILSRKAQSDSEGLVARVTPVLGDMIGRSIRDSRDEMAEALGPVMGEAMRVQIRDSRKDMIEALYPVIGETVQRAIGEFSREFQRNIDARLRQTFGPQGFLRTASARLRGVSPSQLAFRDALPFTIREIFLIQHGSGLLIAHSHPGSHEVADSDLIGGMLTAIRDFAHDAFGQGDEEKELDEIQYGDERIIIQSGRMA
;
A
#
# COMPACT_ATOMS: atom_id res chain seq x y z
N MET A 1 -77.77 -133.53 -55.02
CA MET A 1 -77.87 -132.92 -56.36
C MET A 1 -77.87 -131.41 -56.16
N ASN A 2 -76.96 -130.71 -56.85
CA ASN A 2 -76.82 -129.27 -57.07
C ASN A 2 -76.45 -128.26 -55.95
N LEU A 3 -75.36 -127.53 -56.26
CA LEU A 3 -74.91 -126.19 -55.84
C LEU A 3 -75.88 -125.08 -56.34
N PRO A 4 -75.92 -123.88 -55.72
CA PRO A 4 -74.89 -122.82 -55.88
C PRO A 4 -74.52 -121.96 -54.63
N GLU A 5 -73.43 -121.19 -54.73
CA GLU A 5 -72.99 -120.00 -53.95
C GLU A 5 -73.52 -118.68 -54.60
N PRO A 6 -73.24 -117.44 -54.10
CA PRO A 6 -73.09 -116.88 -52.72
C PRO A 6 -73.89 -115.56 -52.50
N GLU A 7 -74.09 -115.11 -51.24
CA GLU A 7 -74.31 -113.68 -50.93
C GLU A 7 -73.64 -113.32 -49.58
N GLU A 8 -72.56 -112.54 -49.69
CA GLU A 8 -71.96 -111.77 -48.60
C GLU A 8 -72.84 -110.57 -48.23
N THR A 9 -72.49 -109.92 -47.11
CA THR A 9 -72.94 -108.61 -46.61
C THR A 9 -74.16 -108.61 -45.69
N SER A 10 -73.91 -108.40 -44.38
CA SER A 10 -74.75 -107.56 -43.49
C SER A 10 -74.33 -107.61 -42.01
N ALA A 11 -73.53 -108.60 -41.57
CA ALA A 11 -73.15 -108.73 -40.15
C ALA A 11 -71.82 -108.04 -39.77
N GLU A 12 -70.91 -107.77 -40.72
CA GLU A 12 -69.63 -107.06 -40.45
C GLU A 12 -69.78 -105.52 -40.30
N ASN A 13 -70.91 -104.96 -40.75
CA ASN A 13 -71.09 -103.49 -40.84
C ASN A 13 -71.58 -102.82 -39.54
N LEU A 14 -72.12 -103.58 -38.58
CA LEU A 14 -72.59 -103.01 -37.29
C LEU A 14 -71.49 -102.92 -36.22
N ALA A 15 -70.45 -103.76 -36.29
CA ALA A 15 -69.30 -103.70 -35.39
C ALA A 15 -68.23 -102.68 -35.85
N ASN A 16 -68.07 -102.49 -37.16
CA ASN A 16 -67.14 -101.51 -37.73
C ASN A 16 -67.57 -100.05 -37.48
N GLY A 17 -68.88 -99.76 -37.46
CA GLY A 17 -69.38 -98.38 -37.22
C GLY A 17 -69.13 -97.85 -35.80
N ASP A 18 -69.17 -98.70 -34.78
CA ASP A 18 -68.90 -98.32 -33.37
C ASP A 18 -67.39 -98.18 -33.11
N ILE A 19 -66.57 -99.02 -33.75
CA ILE A 19 -65.10 -98.94 -33.68
C ILE A 19 -64.60 -97.70 -34.43
N ASP A 20 -65.13 -97.38 -35.61
CA ASP A 20 -64.79 -96.16 -36.34
C ASP A 20 -65.23 -94.89 -35.61
N SER A 21 -66.35 -94.94 -34.89
CA SER A 21 -66.81 -93.83 -34.04
C SER A 21 -65.90 -93.60 -32.83
N LEU A 22 -65.44 -94.68 -32.18
CA LEU A 22 -64.47 -94.62 -31.08
C LEU A 22 -63.07 -94.20 -31.56
N ILE A 23 -62.66 -94.60 -32.76
CA ILE A 23 -61.41 -94.15 -33.41
C ILE A 23 -61.51 -92.67 -33.79
N SER A 24 -62.67 -92.21 -34.28
CA SER A 24 -62.92 -90.81 -34.62
C SER A 24 -62.91 -89.92 -33.37
N ILE A 25 -63.59 -90.33 -32.29
CA ILE A 25 -63.58 -89.60 -31.00
C ILE A 25 -62.17 -89.57 -30.39
N ARG A 26 -61.44 -90.70 -30.44
CA ARG A 26 -60.04 -90.79 -29.98
C ARG A 26 -59.12 -89.91 -30.82
N SER A 27 -59.31 -89.83 -32.14
CA SER A 27 -58.48 -88.99 -33.00
C SER A 27 -58.75 -87.50 -32.80
N ILE A 28 -60.00 -87.11 -32.50
CA ILE A 28 -60.37 -85.72 -32.15
C ILE A 28 -59.79 -85.33 -30.78
N LEU A 29 -59.91 -86.19 -29.76
CA LEU A 29 -59.33 -85.95 -28.42
C LEU A 29 -57.79 -85.90 -28.44
N LEU A 30 -57.13 -86.79 -29.21
CA LEU A 30 -55.67 -86.82 -29.34
C LEU A 30 -55.12 -85.71 -30.26
N ALA A 31 -55.93 -85.16 -31.18
CA ALA A 31 -55.51 -84.04 -32.04
C ALA A 31 -55.25 -82.75 -31.23
N GLU A 32 -56.05 -82.50 -30.20
CA GLU A 32 -55.90 -81.37 -29.29
C GLU A 32 -54.60 -81.49 -28.45
N GLU A 33 -54.34 -82.68 -27.88
CA GLU A 33 -53.10 -82.95 -27.12
C GLU A 33 -51.84 -82.89 -27.99
N THR A 34 -51.88 -83.48 -29.19
CA THR A 34 -50.73 -83.40 -30.12
C THR A 34 -50.49 -81.99 -30.65
N LYS A 35 -51.51 -81.13 -30.70
CA LYS A 35 -51.34 -79.69 -30.95
C LYS A 35 -50.64 -78.99 -29.79
N ARG A 36 -51.09 -79.23 -28.55
CA ARG A 36 -50.49 -78.65 -27.34
C ARG A 36 -49.03 -79.07 -27.16
N ILE A 37 -48.73 -80.35 -27.38
CA ILE A 37 -47.35 -80.87 -27.31
C ILE A 37 -46.48 -80.17 -28.35
N ARG A 38 -46.93 -80.06 -29.61
CA ARG A 38 -46.19 -79.32 -30.66
C ARG A 38 -46.00 -77.84 -30.34
N GLU A 39 -46.98 -77.20 -29.72
CA GLU A 39 -46.86 -75.80 -29.29
C GLU A 39 -45.84 -75.64 -28.16
N ILE A 40 -45.83 -76.56 -27.20
CA ILE A 40 -44.84 -76.61 -26.11
C ILE A 40 -43.43 -76.86 -26.68
N GLU A 41 -43.27 -77.82 -27.59
CA GLU A 41 -41.98 -78.11 -28.25
C GLU A 41 -41.44 -76.87 -28.97
N ARG A 42 -42.27 -76.17 -29.77
CA ARG A 42 -41.88 -74.91 -30.41
C ARG A 42 -41.47 -73.84 -29.40
N ARG A 43 -42.16 -73.77 -28.26
CA ARG A 43 -41.86 -72.79 -27.22
C ARG A 43 -40.57 -73.13 -26.48
N ILE A 44 -40.26 -74.41 -26.30
CA ILE A 44 -38.98 -74.89 -25.76
C ILE A 44 -37.85 -74.57 -26.74
N GLU A 45 -38.01 -74.88 -28.03
CA GLU A 45 -37.02 -74.54 -29.06
C GLU A 45 -36.78 -73.03 -29.10
N ALA A 46 -37.83 -72.21 -29.15
CA ALA A 46 -37.69 -70.76 -29.14
C ALA A 46 -36.99 -70.22 -27.87
N LEU A 47 -37.28 -70.80 -26.70
CA LEU A 47 -36.61 -70.43 -25.45
C LEU A 47 -35.14 -70.90 -25.42
N GLN A 48 -34.83 -72.06 -26.00
CA GLN A 48 -33.46 -72.55 -26.13
C GLN A 48 -32.65 -71.67 -27.09
N ASP A 49 -33.21 -71.30 -28.23
CA ASP A 49 -32.60 -70.39 -29.20
C ASP A 49 -32.36 -69.01 -28.57
N GLN A 50 -33.35 -68.48 -27.85
CA GLN A 50 -33.21 -67.22 -27.12
C GLN A 50 -32.09 -67.32 -26.07
N SER A 51 -32.08 -68.38 -25.26
CA SER A 51 -31.05 -68.60 -24.24
C SER A 51 -29.66 -68.77 -24.87
N GLN A 52 -29.54 -69.42 -26.03
CA GLN A 52 -28.27 -69.55 -26.73
C GLN A 52 -27.80 -68.20 -27.27
N ALA A 53 -28.67 -67.43 -27.92
CA ALA A 53 -28.36 -66.10 -28.41
C ALA A 53 -27.95 -65.14 -27.28
N GLU A 54 -28.65 -65.18 -26.14
CA GLU A 54 -28.27 -64.40 -24.94
C GLU A 54 -26.91 -64.83 -24.40
N ASN A 55 -26.61 -66.14 -24.33
CA ASN A 55 -25.31 -66.62 -23.88
C ASN A 55 -24.17 -66.24 -24.84
N GLU A 56 -24.41 -66.27 -26.14
CA GLU A 56 -23.43 -65.82 -27.14
C GLU A 56 -23.18 -64.33 -27.04
N ALA A 57 -24.23 -63.52 -26.88
CA ALA A 57 -24.11 -62.08 -26.66
C ALA A 57 -23.34 -61.77 -25.36
N LEU A 58 -23.63 -62.48 -24.26
CA LEU A 58 -22.94 -62.31 -22.99
C LEU A 58 -21.45 -62.69 -23.10
N ARG A 59 -21.14 -63.79 -23.79
CA ARG A 59 -19.76 -64.21 -24.07
C ARG A 59 -19.00 -63.18 -24.88
N GLN A 60 -19.65 -62.59 -25.90
CA GLN A 60 -19.07 -61.51 -26.68
C GLN A 60 -18.80 -60.28 -25.81
N GLN A 61 -19.76 -59.87 -24.99
CA GLN A 61 -19.60 -58.72 -24.09
C GLN A 61 -18.45 -58.93 -23.09
N VAL A 62 -18.31 -60.14 -22.53
CA VAL A 62 -17.18 -60.47 -21.63
C VAL A 62 -15.85 -60.40 -22.37
N SER A 63 -15.77 -60.91 -23.61
CA SER A 63 -14.57 -60.81 -24.43
C SER A 63 -14.18 -59.36 -24.71
N ASP A 64 -15.15 -58.51 -25.06
CA ASP A 64 -14.92 -57.10 -25.34
C ASP A 64 -14.44 -56.34 -24.08
N LEU A 65 -15.06 -56.61 -22.93
CA LEU A 65 -14.65 -56.04 -21.64
C LEU A 65 -13.24 -56.50 -21.24
N LEU A 66 -12.87 -57.76 -21.47
CA LEU A 66 -11.51 -58.24 -21.21
C LEU A 66 -10.50 -57.53 -22.12
N ALA A 67 -10.81 -57.35 -23.40
CA ALA A 67 -9.96 -56.62 -24.33
C ALA A 67 -9.81 -55.15 -23.92
N GLU A 68 -10.88 -54.51 -23.45
CA GLU A 68 -10.83 -53.14 -22.93
C GLU A 68 -10.00 -53.05 -21.64
N GLN A 69 -10.17 -54.00 -20.73
CA GLN A 69 -9.40 -54.07 -19.49
C GLN A 69 -7.90 -54.23 -19.78
N GLU A 70 -7.51 -55.07 -20.74
CA GLU A 70 -6.12 -55.21 -21.17
C GLU A 70 -5.54 -53.94 -21.79
N ARG A 71 -6.34 -53.19 -22.56
CA ARG A 71 -5.93 -51.88 -23.09
C ARG A 71 -5.70 -50.89 -21.97
N ASN A 72 -6.63 -50.80 -21.02
CA ASN A 72 -6.50 -49.90 -19.88
C ASN A 72 -5.29 -50.24 -19.01
N GLN A 73 -5.01 -51.52 -18.76
CA GLN A 73 -3.81 -51.93 -18.04
C GLN A 73 -2.52 -51.57 -18.77
N ARG A 74 -2.49 -51.66 -20.10
CA ARG A 74 -1.33 -51.24 -20.90
C ARG A 74 -1.09 -49.74 -20.78
N LEU A 75 -2.12 -48.92 -20.97
CA LEU A 75 -2.03 -47.46 -20.82
C LEU A 75 -1.56 -47.06 -19.41
N LEU A 76 -2.06 -47.74 -18.39
CA LEU A 76 -1.70 -47.44 -17.00
C LEU A 76 -0.24 -47.80 -16.70
N ARG A 77 0.30 -48.87 -17.30
CA ARG A 77 1.73 -49.20 -17.23
C ARG A 77 2.58 -48.14 -17.93
N GLU A 78 2.23 -47.78 -19.16
CA GLU A 78 2.95 -46.74 -19.92
C GLU A 78 2.97 -45.40 -19.19
N ALA A 79 1.84 -44.98 -18.61
CA ALA A 79 1.76 -43.75 -17.83
C ALA A 79 2.64 -43.81 -16.57
N ASN A 80 2.66 -44.94 -15.87
CA ASN A 80 3.52 -45.12 -14.70
C ASN A 80 5.01 -45.08 -15.07
N ASP A 81 5.40 -45.69 -16.19
CA ASP A 81 6.77 -45.66 -16.67
C ASP A 81 7.21 -44.22 -17.03
N GLN A 82 6.33 -43.44 -17.66
CA GLN A 82 6.57 -42.03 -17.93
C GLN A 82 6.75 -41.21 -16.65
N VAL A 83 5.89 -41.42 -15.66
CA VAL A 83 6.00 -40.75 -14.35
C VAL A 83 7.33 -41.11 -13.67
N TYR A 84 7.75 -42.37 -13.73
CA TYR A 84 9.02 -42.79 -13.17
C TYR A 84 10.23 -42.13 -13.87
N ASN A 85 10.20 -42.06 -15.20
CA ASN A 85 11.23 -41.40 -15.99
C ASN A 85 11.32 -39.91 -15.68
N LEU A 86 10.19 -39.19 -15.69
CA LEU A 86 10.10 -37.78 -15.34
C LEU A 86 10.61 -37.51 -13.92
N LYS A 87 10.24 -38.35 -12.96
CA LYS A 87 10.73 -38.24 -11.59
C LYS A 87 12.25 -38.39 -11.53
N THR A 88 12.80 -39.36 -12.26
CA THR A 88 14.26 -39.57 -12.32
C THR A 88 14.96 -38.37 -12.96
N GLU A 89 14.43 -37.84 -14.06
CA GLU A 89 14.98 -36.63 -14.70
C GLU A 89 14.93 -35.42 -13.75
N MET A 90 13.82 -35.21 -13.05
CA MET A 90 13.70 -34.14 -12.06
C MET A 90 14.69 -34.31 -10.92
N GLU A 91 14.91 -35.52 -10.42
CA GLU A 91 15.91 -35.77 -9.39
C GLU A 91 17.34 -35.48 -9.88
N ILE A 92 17.65 -35.80 -11.13
CA ILE A 92 18.94 -35.49 -11.75
C ILE A 92 19.10 -33.98 -11.93
N LEU A 93 18.08 -33.30 -12.46
CA LEU A 93 18.06 -31.85 -12.63
C LEU A 93 18.19 -31.12 -11.29
N SER A 94 17.45 -31.58 -10.27
CA SER A 94 17.52 -31.02 -8.91
C SER A 94 18.91 -31.21 -8.29
N ARG A 95 19.51 -32.40 -8.44
CA ARG A 95 20.88 -32.63 -7.99
C ARG A 95 21.88 -31.75 -8.74
N LYS A 96 21.73 -31.61 -10.05
CA LYS A 96 22.58 -30.76 -10.89
C LYS A 96 22.44 -29.28 -10.53
N ALA A 97 21.23 -28.82 -10.28
CA ALA A 97 20.93 -27.47 -9.81
C ALA A 97 21.54 -27.19 -8.42
N GLN A 98 21.52 -28.16 -7.51
CA GLN A 98 22.17 -28.03 -6.21
C GLN A 98 23.70 -28.04 -6.30
N SER A 99 24.28 -28.84 -7.20
CA SER A 99 25.73 -28.88 -7.41
C SER A 99 26.29 -27.68 -8.19
N ASP A 100 25.47 -27.08 -9.07
CA ASP A 100 25.81 -25.95 -9.93
C ASP A 100 24.98 -24.71 -9.54
N SER A 101 24.97 -24.38 -8.25
CA SER A 101 24.26 -23.20 -7.74
C SER A 101 24.75 -21.92 -8.43
N GLU A 102 26.05 -21.82 -8.72
CA GLU A 102 26.63 -20.66 -9.41
C GLU A 102 26.20 -20.58 -10.88
N GLY A 103 26.24 -21.68 -11.63
CA GLY A 103 25.80 -21.70 -13.02
C GLY A 103 24.29 -21.53 -13.17
N LEU A 104 23.49 -22.00 -12.21
CA LEU A 104 22.05 -21.74 -12.18
C LEU A 104 21.77 -20.26 -11.93
N VAL A 105 22.41 -19.65 -10.93
CA VAL A 105 22.29 -18.20 -10.68
C VAL A 105 22.71 -17.41 -11.91
N ALA A 106 23.81 -17.76 -12.58
CA ALA A 106 24.26 -17.10 -13.80
C ALA A 106 23.25 -17.21 -14.95
N ARG A 107 22.48 -18.31 -15.06
CA ARG A 107 21.44 -18.49 -16.09
C ARG A 107 20.11 -17.82 -15.74
N VAL A 108 19.75 -17.76 -14.47
CA VAL A 108 18.47 -17.22 -13.99
C VAL A 108 18.53 -15.69 -13.79
N THR A 109 19.69 -15.16 -13.39
CA THR A 109 19.89 -13.73 -13.13
C THR A 109 19.48 -12.84 -14.31
N PRO A 110 19.85 -13.14 -15.58
CA PRO A 110 19.42 -12.32 -16.73
C PRO A 110 17.91 -12.31 -16.91
N VAL A 111 17.23 -13.45 -16.72
CA VAL A 111 15.78 -13.57 -16.85
C VAL A 111 15.06 -12.77 -15.77
N LEU A 112 15.50 -12.90 -14.51
CA LEU A 112 14.95 -12.11 -13.41
C LEU A 112 15.22 -10.62 -13.60
N GLY A 113 16.42 -10.25 -14.05
CA GLY A 113 16.77 -8.87 -14.37
C GLY A 113 15.85 -8.27 -15.44
N ASP A 114 15.60 -9.01 -16.52
CA ASP A 114 14.68 -8.60 -17.58
C ASP A 114 13.23 -8.47 -17.09
N MET A 115 12.77 -9.41 -16.25
CA MET A 115 11.42 -9.36 -15.67
C MET A 115 11.26 -8.16 -14.73
N ILE A 116 12.21 -7.91 -13.84
CA ILE A 116 12.20 -6.75 -12.95
C ILE A 116 12.25 -5.45 -13.77
N GLY A 117 13.11 -5.39 -14.80
CA GLY A 117 13.23 -4.23 -15.67
C GLY A 117 11.98 -3.96 -16.52
N ARG A 118 11.19 -4.98 -16.86
CA ARG A 118 9.84 -4.78 -17.43
C ARG A 118 8.85 -4.31 -16.38
N SER A 119 8.80 -4.95 -15.23
CA SER A 119 7.90 -4.55 -14.13
C SER A 119 8.08 -3.09 -13.73
N ILE A 120 9.33 -2.60 -13.64
CA ILE A 120 9.64 -1.19 -13.37
C ILE A 120 9.13 -0.25 -14.47
N ARG A 121 9.12 -0.68 -15.74
CA ARG A 121 8.67 0.15 -16.87
C ARG A 121 7.15 0.15 -17.01
N ASP A 122 6.56 -1.02 -16.91
CA ASP A 122 5.17 -1.29 -17.28
C ASP A 122 4.21 -1.16 -16.07
N SER A 123 4.70 -1.40 -14.85
CA SER A 123 3.94 -1.41 -13.59
C SER A 123 4.55 -0.49 -12.52
N ARG A 124 4.77 0.80 -12.86
CA ARG A 124 5.40 1.77 -11.94
C ARG A 124 4.68 1.93 -10.61
N ASP A 125 3.34 1.97 -10.64
CA ASP A 125 2.54 2.22 -9.45
C ASP A 125 2.57 1.03 -8.48
N GLU A 126 2.45 -0.19 -8.99
CA GLU A 126 2.60 -1.42 -8.18
C GLU A 126 4.00 -1.52 -7.57
N MET A 127 5.04 -1.16 -8.35
CA MET A 127 6.41 -1.11 -7.84
C MET A 127 6.59 -0.06 -6.74
N ALA A 128 5.95 1.11 -6.87
CA ALA A 128 5.98 2.16 -5.86
C ALA A 128 5.24 1.74 -4.59
N GLU A 129 4.10 1.06 -4.70
CA GLU A 129 3.35 0.52 -3.56
C GLU A 129 4.13 -0.58 -2.83
N ALA A 130 4.75 -1.49 -3.57
CA ALA A 130 5.55 -2.59 -3.01
C ALA A 130 6.83 -2.10 -2.33
N LEU A 131 7.52 -1.12 -2.93
CA LEU A 131 8.81 -0.64 -2.42
C LEU A 131 8.68 0.53 -1.44
N GLY A 132 7.60 1.32 -1.50
CA GLY A 132 7.39 2.51 -0.67
C GLY A 132 7.68 2.29 0.83
N PRO A 133 7.14 1.23 1.46
CA PRO A 133 7.38 0.95 2.88
C PRO A 133 8.87 0.73 3.24
N VAL A 134 9.67 0.15 2.34
CA VAL A 134 11.10 -0.11 2.59
C VAL A 134 12.00 1.06 2.19
N MET A 135 11.54 1.95 1.31
CA MET A 135 12.32 3.11 0.86
C MET A 135 12.66 4.06 2.00
N GLY A 136 11.74 4.28 2.95
CA GLY A 136 11.98 5.16 4.09
C GLY A 136 13.13 4.67 4.98
N GLU A 137 13.20 3.37 5.26
CA GLU A 137 14.29 2.78 6.04
C GLU A 137 15.59 2.77 5.24
N ALA A 138 15.54 2.42 3.95
CA ALA A 138 16.69 2.47 3.06
C ALA A 138 17.32 3.88 3.00
N MET A 139 16.50 4.94 2.92
CA MET A 139 16.98 6.32 2.95
C MET A 139 17.63 6.67 4.29
N ARG A 140 17.08 6.24 5.43
CA ARG A 140 17.71 6.49 6.75
C ARG A 140 19.07 5.83 6.86
N VAL A 141 19.18 4.58 6.42
CA VAL A 141 20.46 3.84 6.36
C VAL A 141 21.44 4.59 5.46
N GLN A 142 21.01 5.02 4.27
CA GLN A 142 21.87 5.74 3.33
C GLN A 142 22.34 7.11 3.87
N ILE A 143 21.48 7.86 4.57
CA ILE A 143 21.85 9.12 5.21
C ILE A 143 22.90 8.89 6.32
N ARG A 144 22.77 7.79 7.06
CA ARG A 144 23.70 7.45 8.14
C ARG A 144 25.04 6.95 7.59
N ASP A 145 25.00 6.02 6.64
CA ASP A 145 26.17 5.24 6.21
C ASP A 145 26.91 5.91 5.03
N SER A 146 26.23 6.74 4.23
CA SER A 146 26.80 7.43 3.06
C SER A 146 26.53 8.94 3.07
N ARG A 147 26.68 9.57 4.25
CA ARG A 147 26.43 11.02 4.45
C ARG A 147 27.16 11.90 3.45
N LYS A 148 28.41 11.59 3.10
CA LYS A 148 29.22 12.40 2.18
C LYS A 148 28.61 12.45 0.78
N ASP A 149 28.25 11.30 0.22
CA ASP A 149 27.67 11.19 -1.12
C ASP A 149 26.30 11.87 -1.17
N MET A 150 25.51 11.73 -0.09
CA MET A 150 24.24 12.44 0.05
C MET A 150 24.43 13.97 0.07
N ILE A 151 25.42 14.47 0.81
CA ILE A 151 25.73 15.91 0.85
C ILE A 151 26.14 16.40 -0.53
N GLU A 152 26.99 15.66 -1.24
CA GLU A 152 27.46 16.02 -2.59
C GLU A 152 26.29 16.09 -3.59
N ALA A 153 25.36 15.14 -3.53
CA ALA A 153 24.16 15.14 -4.35
C ALA A 153 23.19 16.29 -4.00
N LEU A 154 23.08 16.66 -2.72
CA LEU A 154 22.18 17.70 -2.25
C LEU A 154 22.76 19.12 -2.35
N TYR A 155 24.10 19.27 -2.42
CA TYR A 155 24.76 20.58 -2.41
C TYR A 155 24.25 21.54 -3.49
N PRO A 156 24.04 21.12 -4.76
CA PRO A 156 23.48 22.00 -5.78
C PRO A 156 22.07 22.51 -5.45
N VAL A 157 21.21 21.62 -4.95
CA VAL A 157 19.82 21.94 -4.60
C VAL A 157 19.77 22.87 -3.38
N ILE A 158 20.57 22.58 -2.36
CA ILE A 158 20.70 23.46 -1.18
C ILE A 158 21.23 24.83 -1.60
N GLY A 159 22.27 24.87 -2.43
CA GLY A 159 22.85 26.10 -2.96
C GLY A 159 21.82 26.94 -3.73
N GLU A 160 21.08 26.35 -4.66
CA GLU A 160 20.01 27.04 -5.41
C GLU A 160 18.94 27.57 -4.46
N THR A 161 18.52 26.75 -3.49
CA THR A 161 17.48 27.12 -2.52
C THR A 161 17.93 28.29 -1.64
N VAL A 162 19.17 28.26 -1.14
CA VAL A 162 19.77 29.35 -0.35
C VAL A 162 19.90 30.61 -1.19
N GLN A 163 20.40 30.52 -2.42
CA GLN A 163 20.52 31.68 -3.32
C GLN A 163 19.15 32.30 -3.63
N ARG A 164 18.12 31.47 -3.87
CA ARG A 164 16.75 31.92 -4.09
C ARG A 164 16.22 32.65 -2.85
N ALA A 165 16.39 32.07 -1.66
CA ALA A 165 15.98 32.69 -0.41
C ALA A 165 16.67 34.04 -0.14
N ILE A 166 17.99 34.12 -0.39
CA ILE A 166 18.75 35.38 -0.27
C ILE A 166 18.26 36.43 -1.29
N GLY A 167 17.98 36.00 -2.52
CA GLY A 167 17.44 36.89 -3.56
C GLY A 167 16.07 37.45 -3.20
N GLU A 168 15.18 36.62 -2.64
CA GLU A 168 13.86 37.03 -2.16
C GLU A 168 13.98 38.00 -0.99
N PHE A 169 14.81 37.68 0.01
CA PHE A 169 15.09 38.55 1.15
C PHE A 169 15.64 39.91 0.70
N SER A 170 16.61 39.94 -0.22
CA SER A 170 17.21 41.18 -0.73
C SER A 170 16.18 42.07 -1.42
N ARG A 171 15.29 41.48 -2.25
CA ARG A 171 14.19 42.23 -2.88
C ARG A 171 13.22 42.80 -1.85
N GLU A 172 12.93 42.03 -0.79
CA GLU A 172 12.07 42.49 0.30
C GLU A 172 12.71 43.63 1.10
N PHE A 173 14.00 43.49 1.39
CA PHE A 173 14.80 44.52 2.05
C PHE A 173 14.85 45.82 1.25
N GLN A 174 15.08 45.74 -0.07
CA GLN A 174 15.03 46.90 -0.97
C GLN A 174 13.66 47.58 -0.95
N ARG A 175 12.57 46.82 -1.04
CA ARG A 175 11.20 47.36 -0.95
C ARG A 175 10.97 48.09 0.38
N ASN A 176 11.44 47.52 1.48
CA ASN A 176 11.32 48.10 2.82
C ASN A 176 12.14 49.38 2.98
N ILE A 177 13.36 49.44 2.42
CA ILE A 177 14.18 50.65 2.39
C ILE A 177 13.50 51.74 1.54
N ASP A 178 13.07 51.42 0.32
CA ASP A 178 12.45 52.39 -0.58
C ASP A 178 11.15 52.97 -0.01
N ALA A 179 10.40 52.17 0.75
CA ALA A 179 9.21 52.63 1.46
C ALA A 179 9.58 53.61 2.60
N ARG A 180 10.59 53.27 3.42
CA ARG A 180 11.05 54.10 4.53
C ARG A 180 11.74 55.40 4.06
N LEU A 181 12.57 55.33 3.01
CA LEU A 181 13.21 56.51 2.41
C LEU A 181 12.17 57.49 1.84
N ARG A 182 11.14 56.99 1.15
CA ARG A 182 10.05 57.85 0.67
C ARG A 182 9.26 58.51 1.80
N GLN A 183 9.11 57.82 2.94
CA GLN A 183 8.46 58.35 4.12
C GLN A 183 9.29 59.47 4.78
N THR A 184 10.62 59.33 4.86
CA THR A 184 11.51 60.33 5.49
C THR A 184 11.85 61.51 4.56
N PHE A 185 12.04 61.27 3.26
CA PHE A 185 12.45 62.29 2.27
C PHE A 185 11.30 62.84 1.40
N GLY A 186 10.04 62.50 1.70
CA GLY A 186 8.89 63.03 1.00
C GLY A 186 8.73 64.55 1.13
N PRO A 187 7.98 65.22 0.22
CA PRO A 187 7.77 66.67 0.22
C PRO A 187 7.15 67.20 1.53
N GLN A 188 6.47 66.33 2.29
CA GLN A 188 5.93 66.63 3.63
C GLN A 188 7.01 66.75 4.72
N GLY A 189 8.12 65.99 4.62
CA GLY A 189 9.25 66.06 5.56
C GLY A 189 10.08 67.32 5.39
N PHE A 190 10.30 67.75 4.13
CA PHE A 190 11.06 68.96 3.81
C PHE A 190 10.38 70.25 4.33
N LEU A 191 9.06 70.36 4.19
CA LEU A 191 8.28 71.48 4.76
C LEU A 191 8.38 71.54 6.28
N ARG A 192 8.48 70.38 6.95
CA ARG A 192 8.62 70.28 8.41
C ARG A 192 10.03 70.68 8.87
N THR A 193 11.08 70.28 8.16
CA THR A 193 12.47 70.69 8.42
C THR A 193 12.69 72.19 8.20
N ALA A 194 12.05 72.78 7.18
CA ALA A 194 12.08 74.23 6.96
C ALA A 194 11.42 75.01 8.12
N SER A 195 10.30 74.49 8.65
CA SER A 195 9.62 75.07 9.82
C SER A 195 10.38 74.89 11.15
N ALA A 196 11.29 73.91 11.24
CA ALA A 196 12.14 73.66 12.40
C ALA A 196 13.35 74.60 12.46
N ARG A 197 13.86 75.03 11.30
CA ARG A 197 14.97 76.00 11.19
C ARG A 197 14.59 77.38 11.72
N LEU A 198 13.32 77.76 11.59
CA LEU A 198 12.75 78.98 12.21
C LEU A 198 12.65 78.90 13.74
N ARG A 199 12.70 77.69 14.33
CA ARG A 199 12.62 77.46 15.78
C ARG A 199 13.96 77.16 16.45
N GLY A 200 15.08 77.39 15.76
CA GLY A 200 16.43 77.34 16.36
C GLY A 200 17.02 75.94 16.58
N VAL A 201 16.47 74.89 15.96
CA VAL A 201 17.01 73.52 16.09
C VAL A 201 17.88 73.15 14.89
N SER A 202 19.06 72.56 15.12
CA SER A 202 20.04 72.26 14.07
C SER A 202 19.52 71.17 13.11
N PRO A 203 19.71 71.32 11.77
CA PRO A 203 19.24 70.34 10.78
C PRO A 203 19.86 68.93 10.95
N SER A 204 21.09 68.84 11.44
CA SER A 204 21.78 67.57 11.66
C SER A 204 21.28 66.81 12.89
N GLN A 205 20.83 67.53 13.93
CA GLN A 205 20.22 66.92 15.12
C GLN A 205 18.81 66.39 14.84
N LEU A 206 18.04 67.08 13.97
CA LEU A 206 16.73 66.59 13.53
C LEU A 206 16.84 65.35 12.64
N ALA A 207 17.75 65.37 11.67
CA ALA A 207 17.96 64.24 10.75
C ALA A 207 18.50 63.00 11.49
N PHE A 208 19.35 63.18 12.49
CA PHE A 208 19.81 62.10 13.36
C PHE A 208 18.67 61.55 14.21
N ARG A 209 17.85 62.41 14.84
CA ARG A 209 16.68 61.98 15.62
C ARG A 209 15.66 61.21 14.78
N ASP A 210 15.42 61.63 13.55
CA ASP A 210 14.46 61.00 12.64
C ASP A 210 15.01 59.70 11.99
N ALA A 211 16.33 59.49 12.05
CA ALA A 211 16.99 58.26 11.58
C ALA A 211 17.13 57.18 12.66
N LEU A 212 16.88 57.52 13.94
CA LEU A 212 16.91 56.53 15.02
C LEU A 212 15.66 55.65 14.93
N PRO A 213 15.80 54.31 14.94
CA PRO A 213 14.68 53.37 14.85
C PRO A 213 13.88 53.27 16.16
N PHE A 214 14.10 54.17 17.12
CA PHE A 214 13.48 54.18 18.43
C PHE A 214 13.13 55.61 18.86
N THR A 215 12.11 55.75 19.69
CA THR A 215 11.74 57.02 20.32
C THR A 215 12.06 56.94 21.80
N ILE A 216 12.87 57.88 22.31
CA ILE A 216 13.12 57.98 23.75
C ILE A 216 11.88 58.57 24.40
N ARG A 217 11.24 57.81 25.28
CA ARG A 217 10.01 58.22 25.96
C ARG A 217 10.32 59.10 27.17
N GLU A 218 11.22 58.66 28.05
CA GLU A 218 11.59 59.35 29.29
C GLU A 218 13.07 59.08 29.59
N ILE A 219 13.74 60.04 30.24
CA ILE A 219 15.12 59.89 30.73
C ILE A 219 15.11 60.19 32.22
N PHE A 220 15.60 59.24 33.01
CA PHE A 220 15.73 59.36 34.46
C PHE A 220 17.21 59.36 34.85
N LEU A 221 17.61 60.33 35.66
CA LEU A 221 18.89 60.35 36.34
C LEU A 221 18.64 60.07 37.82
N ILE A 222 19.12 58.93 38.30
CA ILE A 222 18.86 58.44 39.66
C ILE A 222 20.19 58.29 40.40
N GLN A 223 20.22 58.71 41.66
CA GLN A 223 21.38 58.56 42.52
C GLN A 223 21.61 57.07 42.85
N HIS A 224 22.84 56.62 42.66
CA HIS A 224 23.25 55.26 42.99
C HIS A 224 23.08 54.97 44.49
N GLY A 225 22.48 53.82 44.82
CA GLY A 225 22.26 53.35 46.19
C GLY A 225 21.03 53.91 46.92
N SER A 226 20.66 55.19 46.72
CA SER A 226 19.49 55.78 47.41
C SER A 226 18.20 55.68 46.60
N GLY A 227 18.30 55.53 45.28
CA GLY A 227 17.15 55.57 44.37
C GLY A 227 16.51 56.94 44.24
N LEU A 228 17.16 57.99 44.77
CA LEU A 228 16.69 59.37 44.67
C LEU A 228 16.79 59.86 43.21
N LEU A 229 15.69 60.35 42.67
CA LEU A 229 15.68 60.98 41.36
C LEU A 229 16.40 62.35 41.42
N ILE A 230 17.48 62.48 40.66
CA ILE A 230 18.27 63.71 40.52
C ILE A 230 17.69 64.60 39.42
N ALA A 231 17.33 64.00 38.29
CA ALA A 231 16.75 64.71 37.16
C ALA A 231 15.84 63.79 36.35
N HIS A 232 14.80 64.38 35.76
CA HIS A 232 13.91 63.69 34.83
C HIS A 232 13.65 64.60 33.63
N SER A 233 13.70 64.01 32.44
CA SER A 233 13.39 64.70 31.19
C SER A 233 12.39 63.90 30.39
N HIS A 234 11.26 64.54 30.09
CA HIS A 234 10.25 64.04 29.18
C HIS A 234 10.24 64.92 27.92
N PRO A 235 10.32 64.36 26.70
CA PRO A 235 10.10 65.08 25.46
C PRO A 235 8.59 65.36 25.27
N GLY A 236 8.01 66.18 26.14
CA GLY A 236 6.59 66.58 26.15
C GLY A 236 6.24 67.46 27.36
N SER A 237 5.21 68.29 27.25
CA SER A 237 4.82 69.29 28.27
C SER A 237 3.83 68.77 29.32
N HIS A 238 4.04 67.56 29.83
CA HIS A 238 3.23 67.03 30.93
C HIS A 238 4.15 66.47 32.01
N GLU A 239 4.12 67.13 33.18
CA GLU A 239 4.79 66.71 34.39
C GLU A 239 4.09 65.45 34.91
N VAL A 240 4.76 64.30 34.89
CA VAL A 240 4.25 63.05 35.46
C VAL A 240 4.60 63.05 36.94
N ALA A 241 3.58 63.08 37.79
CA ALA A 241 3.70 63.20 39.25
C ALA A 241 4.35 62.00 39.96
N ASP A 242 4.78 60.97 39.24
CA ASP A 242 5.28 59.70 39.80
C ASP A 242 6.77 59.42 39.52
N SER A 243 7.52 60.43 39.06
CA SER A 243 8.94 60.25 38.67
C SER A 243 9.84 59.79 39.84
N ASP A 244 9.57 60.24 41.06
CA ASP A 244 10.31 59.84 42.27
C ASP A 244 10.03 58.38 42.64
N LEU A 245 8.80 57.92 42.42
CA LEU A 245 8.39 56.54 42.71
C LEU A 245 9.06 55.55 41.72
N ILE A 246 9.17 55.93 40.45
CA ILE A 246 9.88 55.14 39.43
C ILE A 246 11.36 54.98 39.80
N GLY A 247 12.02 56.05 40.28
CA GLY A 247 13.42 55.98 40.72
C GLY A 247 13.65 54.98 41.86
N GLY A 248 12.74 54.99 42.84
CA GLY A 248 12.74 54.01 43.93
C GLY A 248 12.50 52.58 43.47
N MET A 249 11.52 52.36 42.58
CA MET A 249 11.22 51.01 42.05
C MET A 249 12.36 50.45 41.21
N LEU A 250 12.97 51.25 40.32
CA LEU A 250 14.09 50.79 39.49
C LEU A 250 15.31 50.43 40.35
N THR A 251 15.53 51.16 41.44
CA THR A 251 16.59 50.83 42.41
C THR A 251 16.28 49.53 43.14
N ALA A 252 15.05 49.36 43.64
CA ALA A 252 14.65 48.13 44.30
C ALA A 252 14.71 46.89 43.40
N ILE A 253 14.36 47.03 42.11
CA ILE A 253 14.46 45.94 41.12
C ILE A 253 15.92 45.57 40.87
N ARG A 254 16.82 46.57 40.75
CA ARG A 254 18.26 46.33 40.62
C ARG A 254 18.82 45.61 41.85
N ASP A 255 18.48 46.09 43.04
CA ASP A 255 18.93 45.49 44.31
C ASP A 255 18.41 44.04 44.43
N PHE A 256 17.14 43.79 44.10
CA PHE A 256 16.58 42.44 44.05
C PHE A 256 17.29 41.54 43.04
N ALA A 257 17.58 42.02 41.84
CA ALA A 257 18.28 41.25 40.81
C ALA A 257 19.70 40.90 41.25
N HIS A 258 20.40 41.85 41.88
CA HIS A 258 21.71 41.62 42.48
C HIS A 258 21.65 40.59 43.61
N ASP A 259 20.69 40.70 44.53
CA ASP A 259 20.56 39.75 45.65
C ASP A 259 20.15 38.33 45.20
N ALA A 260 19.28 38.24 44.20
CA ALA A 260 18.77 36.97 43.71
C ALA A 260 19.75 36.22 42.78
N PHE A 261 20.55 36.94 41.99
CA PHE A 261 21.38 36.35 40.93
C PHE A 261 22.87 36.75 40.98
N GLY A 262 23.27 37.70 41.83
CA GLY A 262 24.61 38.27 41.93
C GLY A 262 25.56 37.61 42.94
N GLN A 263 25.24 36.43 43.49
CA GLN A 263 26.13 35.77 44.44
C GLN A 263 27.47 35.38 43.79
N GLY A 264 28.51 36.19 44.06
CA GLY A 264 29.90 35.88 43.77
C GLY A 264 30.65 36.86 42.85
N ASP A 265 30.01 37.95 42.39
CA ASP A 265 30.65 38.91 41.48
C ASP A 265 30.08 40.32 41.68
N GLU A 266 30.86 41.22 42.30
CA GLU A 266 30.43 42.60 42.63
C GLU A 266 30.22 43.49 41.39
N GLU A 267 30.60 43.03 40.20
CA GLU A 267 30.52 43.81 38.95
C GLU A 267 29.25 43.54 38.12
N LYS A 268 28.35 42.64 38.55
CA LYS A 268 27.13 42.33 37.80
C LYS A 268 25.97 43.23 38.21
N GLU A 269 25.66 44.20 37.37
CA GLU A 269 24.50 45.09 37.52
C GLU A 269 23.42 44.80 36.47
N LEU A 270 22.20 45.30 36.74
CA LEU A 270 21.06 45.18 35.83
C LEU A 270 21.14 46.26 34.73
N ASP A 271 21.41 45.85 33.49
CA ASP A 271 21.59 46.77 32.35
C ASP A 271 20.31 47.05 31.52
N GLU A 272 19.39 46.08 31.40
CA GLU A 272 18.19 46.21 30.56
C GLU A 272 16.99 45.50 31.19
N ILE A 273 15.82 46.17 31.15
CA ILE A 273 14.52 45.58 31.47
C ILE A 273 13.65 45.68 30.22
N GLN A 274 13.17 44.53 29.74
CA GLN A 274 12.25 44.46 28.60
C GLN A 274 10.82 44.21 29.06
N TYR A 275 9.88 45.06 28.61
CA TYR A 275 8.45 44.91 28.85
C TYR A 275 7.69 45.00 27.52
N GLY A 276 7.41 43.84 26.92
CA GLY A 276 6.79 43.77 25.59
C GLY A 276 7.66 44.45 24.53
N ASP A 277 7.11 45.50 23.91
CA ASP A 277 7.78 46.31 22.90
C ASP A 277 8.56 47.50 23.50
N GLU A 278 8.46 47.72 24.81
CA GLU A 278 9.17 48.78 25.53
C GLU A 278 10.44 48.25 26.18
N ARG A 279 11.48 49.10 26.21
CA ARG A 279 12.77 48.78 26.82
C ARG A 279 13.21 49.91 27.73
N ILE A 280 13.62 49.54 28.95
CA ILE A 280 14.26 50.44 29.90
C ILE A 280 15.74 50.06 29.91
N ILE A 281 16.58 50.99 29.47
CA ILE A 281 18.04 50.82 29.47
C ILE A 281 18.57 51.50 30.72
N ILE A 282 19.32 50.76 31.52
CA ILE A 282 19.92 51.21 32.77
C ILE A 282 21.44 51.24 32.55
N GLN A 283 22.06 52.37 32.88
CA GLN A 283 23.50 52.51 32.75
C GLN A 283 24.05 53.18 34.00
N SER A 284 25.00 52.51 34.66
CA SER A 284 25.70 53.06 35.82
C SER A 284 26.88 53.91 35.38
N GLY A 285 26.96 55.12 35.93
CA GLY A 285 28.04 56.07 35.70
C GLY A 285 28.72 56.46 37.01
N ARG A 286 30.04 56.62 36.99
CA ARG A 286 30.79 57.23 38.09
C ARG A 286 30.91 58.73 37.83
N MET A 287 30.48 59.56 38.78
CA MET A 287 30.82 60.98 38.77
C MET A 287 32.31 61.10 39.10
N ALA A 288 33.09 61.66 38.16
CA ALA A 288 34.48 62.06 38.37
C ALA A 288 34.56 63.52 38.80
#